data_AF-A0AB39P3D0-F1
#
_entry.id   AF-A0AB39P3D0-F1
#
_cell.length_a   1.000
_cell.length_b   1.000
_cell.length_c   1.000
_cell.angle_alpha   90.00
_cell.angle_beta   90.00
_cell.angle_gamma   90.00
#
_symmetry.space_group_name_H-M   'P 1'
#
loop_
_entity.id
_entity.type
_entity.pdbx_description
1 polymer ?
#
loop_
_entity_poly.entity_id
_entity_poly.type
_entity_poly.pdbx_seq_one_letter_code
_entity_poly.pdbx_strand_id
1 'polypeptide(L)'
;MNHLHRTADNRTDADRTHGNRTDGNHTHGDRADESTPPGLSALHAHLTNRLDAAARTWLEQALDEAADRPGTRGPISAWELRIAEAGRRCGPEHADAARVLLLHAARAEPDTLARVYRQGTAAERRAVLHALPHLVPGPDALPLVEDALRTNDTRLVAAAVGPYAAQHLDAHPWRHAVLKCLFTGVPVDAVAELPRRARADSELARMLGDYADERSAAGRPVPEDLYRVLALTAPAATSSDRPATSGKEC
;
A
#
# COMPACT_ATOMS: atom_id res chain seq x y z
N MET A 1 56.50 24.21 -28.69
CA MET A 1 55.73 24.45 -27.44
C MET A 1 54.68 23.35 -27.34
N ASN A 2 55.08 22.09 -27.07
CA ASN A 2 55.58 21.53 -25.79
C ASN A 2 54.39 21.11 -24.89
N HIS A 3 54.32 19.90 -24.35
CA HIS A 3 55.17 18.71 -24.52
C HIS A 3 54.39 17.43 -24.13
N LEU A 4 54.68 16.31 -24.80
CA LEU A 4 54.38 14.96 -24.25
C LEU A 4 55.32 14.66 -23.06
N HIS A 5 54.87 13.86 -22.09
CA HIS A 5 55.79 13.08 -21.25
C HIS A 5 55.30 11.71 -20.76
N ARG A 6 56.30 10.92 -20.35
CA ARG A 6 56.42 9.45 -20.32
C ARG A 6 57.46 9.07 -19.23
N THR A 7 57.57 7.87 -18.66
CA THR A 7 56.83 6.60 -18.82
C THR A 7 56.96 5.81 -17.50
N ALA A 8 55.97 4.95 -17.20
CA ALA A 8 56.16 3.60 -16.64
C ALA A 8 56.71 3.38 -15.21
N ASP A 9 56.20 2.29 -14.61
CA ASP A 9 56.85 1.24 -13.80
C ASP A 9 57.84 1.63 -12.66
N ASN A 10 57.76 1.00 -11.47
CA ASN A 10 58.00 -0.44 -11.34
C ASN A 10 57.44 -1.07 -10.03
N ARG A 11 57.44 -2.41 -10.03
CA ARG A 11 57.02 -3.35 -8.98
C ARG A 11 57.85 -3.27 -7.69
N THR A 12 57.29 -3.77 -6.60
CA THR A 12 57.98 -4.79 -5.78
C THR A 12 56.96 -5.82 -5.26
N ASP A 13 57.42 -7.06 -5.13
CA ASP A 13 56.68 -8.28 -4.79
C ASP A 13 56.84 -8.62 -3.30
N ALA A 14 55.79 -9.17 -2.65
CA ALA A 14 55.90 -9.87 -1.36
C ALA A 14 54.60 -10.59 -0.93
N ASP A 15 54.58 -11.89 -1.21
CA ASP A 15 54.25 -12.97 -0.27
C ASP A 15 52.77 -13.37 0.02
N ARG A 16 52.64 -14.67 0.31
CA ARG A 16 51.40 -15.42 0.53
C ARG A 16 51.14 -15.59 2.04
N THR A 17 49.88 -15.48 2.45
CA THR A 17 49.41 -16.26 3.62
C THR A 17 48.00 -16.82 3.41
N HIS A 18 47.76 -17.98 4.04
CA HIS A 18 46.49 -18.70 4.00
C HIS A 18 45.32 -17.86 4.53
N GLY A 19 44.15 -18.13 3.96
CA GLY A 19 42.94 -17.37 4.24
C GLY A 19 42.32 -17.60 5.61
N ASN A 20 41.16 -16.97 5.77
CA ASN A 20 40.06 -17.60 6.49
C ASN A 20 38.73 -17.30 5.81
N ARG A 21 37.82 -18.27 5.86
CA ARG A 21 36.46 -18.18 5.32
C ARG A 21 35.57 -17.64 6.42
N THR A 22 35.23 -16.36 6.38
CA THR A 22 34.23 -15.79 7.31
C THR A 22 32.86 -15.85 6.66
N ASP A 23 32.04 -16.80 7.12
CA ASP A 23 30.63 -16.88 6.75
C ASP A 23 29.89 -15.62 7.20
N GLY A 24 29.66 -14.72 6.24
CA GLY A 24 28.82 -13.55 6.40
C GLY A 24 27.36 -13.98 6.53
N ASN A 25 26.98 -14.43 7.74
CA ASN A 25 25.61 -14.72 8.15
C ASN A 25 24.73 -13.49 7.87
N HIS A 26 24.11 -13.46 6.69
CA HIS A 26 23.10 -12.48 6.35
C HIS A 26 21.88 -12.82 7.19
N THR A 27 21.79 -12.19 8.36
CA THR A 27 20.57 -12.12 9.15
C THR A 27 19.44 -11.74 8.21
N HIS A 28 18.53 -12.69 7.99
CA HIS A 28 17.34 -12.48 7.17
C HIS A 28 16.48 -11.50 7.95
N GLY A 29 16.72 -10.21 7.72
CA GLY A 29 16.01 -9.13 8.37
C GLY A 29 14.52 -9.34 8.12
N ASP A 30 13.79 -9.46 9.23
CA ASP A 30 12.37 -9.70 9.28
C ASP A 30 11.66 -8.69 8.36
N ARG A 31 11.26 -9.15 7.17
CA ARG A 31 10.42 -8.34 6.28
C ARG A 31 9.05 -8.33 6.92
N ALA A 32 8.86 -7.38 7.83
CA ALA A 32 7.57 -7.02 8.36
C ALA A 32 6.57 -6.94 7.19
N ASP A 33 5.40 -7.53 7.39
CA ASP A 33 4.32 -7.53 6.43
C ASP A 33 3.81 -6.10 6.20
N GLU A 34 4.44 -5.43 5.24
CA GLU A 34 4.21 -4.01 4.88
C GLU A 34 2.79 -3.79 4.30
N SER A 35 2.06 -4.89 4.04
CA SER A 35 0.65 -4.96 3.63
C SER A 35 -0.34 -4.61 4.74
N THR A 36 0.03 -4.84 6.01
CA THR A 36 -0.88 -4.68 7.15
C THR A 36 -0.87 -3.22 7.66
N PRO A 37 -2.03 -2.53 7.70
CA PRO A 37 -2.09 -1.16 8.16
C PRO A 37 -1.73 -1.08 9.65
N PRO A 38 -1.02 -0.04 10.11
CA PRO A 38 -0.60 0.07 11.50
C PRO A 38 -1.83 0.05 12.41
N GLY A 39 -1.81 -0.83 13.42
CA GLY A 39 -2.89 -0.91 14.40
C GLY A 39 -3.16 0.44 15.04
N LEU A 40 -4.43 0.75 15.32
CA LEU A 40 -4.87 2.11 15.69
C LEU A 40 -4.13 2.70 16.90
N SER A 41 -3.71 1.88 17.88
CA SER A 41 -2.87 2.34 18.98
C SER A 41 -1.47 2.78 18.54
N ALA A 42 -0.86 2.11 17.56
CA ALA A 42 0.41 2.52 16.97
C ALA A 42 0.25 3.79 16.12
N LEU A 43 -0.86 3.92 15.39
CA LEU A 43 -1.21 5.14 14.65
C LEU A 43 -1.40 6.34 15.58
N HIS A 44 -2.10 6.15 16.71
CA HIS A 44 -2.27 7.18 17.74
C HIS A 44 -0.92 7.56 18.36
N ALA A 45 -0.13 6.59 18.84
CA ALA A 45 1.18 6.85 19.41
C ALA A 45 2.14 7.55 18.43
N HIS A 46 2.08 7.23 17.13
CA HIS A 46 2.83 7.93 16.10
C HIS A 46 2.43 9.41 16.03
N LEU A 47 1.14 9.73 16.00
CA LEU A 47 0.68 11.13 16.02
C LEU A 47 1.09 11.87 17.31
N THR A 48 0.93 11.24 18.48
CA THR A 48 1.34 11.83 19.77
C THR A 48 2.85 12.11 19.84
N ASN A 49 3.67 11.39 19.07
CA ASN A 49 5.12 11.63 18.98
C ASN A 49 5.54 12.65 17.92
N ARG A 50 4.66 12.99 16.97
CA ARG A 50 4.98 13.85 15.82
C ARG A 50 4.33 15.23 15.88
N LEU A 51 3.14 15.32 16.47
CA LEU A 51 2.38 16.56 16.59
C LEU A 51 2.92 17.47 17.70
N ASP A 52 2.85 18.79 17.47
CA ASP A 52 3.15 19.79 18.51
C ASP A 52 2.11 19.74 19.67
N ALA A 53 2.38 20.47 20.75
CA ALA A 53 1.52 20.45 21.93
C ALA A 53 0.08 20.95 21.66
N ALA A 54 -0.11 21.92 20.77
CA ALA A 54 -1.43 22.47 20.45
C ALA A 54 -2.23 21.50 19.56
N ALA A 55 -1.56 20.89 18.58
CA ALA A 55 -2.13 19.88 17.71
C ALA A 55 -2.52 18.60 18.48
N ARG A 56 -1.72 18.19 19.48
CA ARG A 56 -2.04 17.06 20.37
C ARG A 56 -3.24 17.33 21.26
N THR A 57 -3.26 18.49 21.93
CA THR A 57 -4.40 18.91 22.76
C THR A 57 -5.70 18.98 21.94
N TRP A 58 -5.64 19.48 20.70
CA TRP A 58 -6.80 19.46 19.80
C TRP A 58 -7.21 18.04 19.40
N LEU A 59 -6.26 17.15 19.12
CA LEU A 59 -6.55 15.76 18.73
C LEU A 59 -7.23 15.00 19.88
N GLU A 60 -6.71 15.10 21.10
CA GLU A 60 -7.29 14.51 22.31
C GLU A 60 -8.75 14.96 22.49
N GLN A 61 -8.99 16.28 22.50
CA GLN A 61 -10.35 16.86 22.60
C GLN A 61 -11.28 16.41 21.45
N ALA A 62 -10.77 16.33 20.22
CA ALA A 62 -11.56 15.92 19.06
C ALA A 62 -11.90 14.42 19.10
N LEU A 63 -11.05 13.58 19.69
CA LEU A 63 -11.31 12.15 19.90
C LEU A 63 -12.34 11.94 21.01
N ASP A 64 -12.27 12.68 22.11
CA ASP A 64 -13.28 12.66 23.18
C ASP A 64 -14.66 13.07 22.63
N GLU A 65 -14.74 14.19 21.91
CA GLU A 65 -15.98 14.66 21.26
C GLU A 65 -16.56 13.67 20.24
N ALA A 66 -15.70 12.88 19.58
CA ALA A 66 -16.13 11.80 18.69
C ALA A 66 -16.66 10.60 19.49
N ALA A 67 -15.95 10.16 20.53
CA ALA A 67 -16.30 9.02 21.37
C ALA A 67 -17.65 9.19 22.08
N ASP A 68 -17.91 10.40 22.59
CA ASP A 68 -19.14 10.79 23.29
C ASP A 68 -20.40 10.75 22.41
N ARG A 69 -20.24 10.65 21.07
CA ARG A 69 -21.34 10.63 20.07
C ARG A 69 -22.46 11.61 20.43
N PRO A 70 -22.23 12.94 20.47
CA PRO A 70 -23.29 13.92 20.74
C PRO A 70 -24.42 13.73 19.73
N GLY A 71 -25.55 13.19 20.20
CA GLY A 71 -26.69 12.83 19.37
C GLY A 71 -27.15 13.99 18.50
N THR A 72 -27.54 13.69 17.26
CA THR A 72 -27.81 14.62 16.14
C THR A 72 -28.59 15.89 16.53
N ARG A 73 -27.88 16.89 17.02
CA ARG A 73 -28.37 18.25 17.26
C ARG A 73 -27.94 19.16 16.12
N GLY A 74 -28.55 18.93 14.96
CA GLY A 74 -28.28 19.66 13.72
C GLY A 74 -28.03 18.73 12.53
N PRO A 75 -27.87 19.29 11.32
CA PRO A 75 -27.65 18.53 10.09
C PRO A 75 -26.24 17.94 9.96
N ILE A 76 -25.29 18.41 10.78
CA ILE A 76 -23.92 17.91 10.89
C ILE A 76 -23.61 17.83 12.38
N SER A 77 -23.02 16.73 12.83
CA SER A 77 -22.61 16.55 14.23
C SER A 77 -21.27 17.23 14.53
N ALA A 78 -21.05 17.65 15.77
CA ALA A 78 -19.86 18.45 16.13
C ALA A 78 -18.53 17.74 15.80
N TRP A 79 -18.48 16.42 15.93
CA TRP A 79 -17.30 15.61 15.60
C TRP A 79 -17.07 15.46 14.08
N GLU A 80 -18.11 15.48 13.24
CA GLU A 80 -17.96 15.45 11.77
C GLU A 80 -17.21 16.70 11.28
N LEU A 81 -17.37 17.85 11.95
CA LEU A 81 -16.58 19.07 11.66
C LEU A 81 -15.08 18.85 11.93
N ARG A 82 -14.71 18.03 12.92
CA ARG A 82 -13.30 17.73 13.25
C ARG A 82 -12.59 16.96 12.14
N ILE A 83 -13.32 16.18 11.35
CA ILE A 83 -12.80 15.53 10.13
C ILE A 83 -12.28 16.61 9.15
N ALA A 84 -13.02 17.70 8.97
CA ALA A 84 -12.61 18.82 8.12
C ALA A 84 -11.49 19.68 8.74
N GLU A 85 -11.49 19.85 10.07
CA GLU A 85 -10.44 20.60 10.77
C GLU A 85 -9.07 19.92 10.77
N ALA A 86 -9.02 18.57 10.76
CA ALA A 86 -7.78 17.79 10.91
C ALA A 86 -6.62 18.28 10.02
N GLY A 87 -6.89 18.66 8.77
CA GLY A 87 -5.88 19.20 7.86
C GLY A 87 -5.25 20.52 8.28
N ARG A 88 -6.02 21.40 8.95
CA ARG A 88 -5.53 22.67 9.50
C ARG A 88 -4.85 22.53 10.86
N ARG A 89 -5.19 21.47 11.60
CA ARG A 89 -4.79 21.26 13.00
C ARG A 89 -3.59 20.34 13.16
N CYS A 90 -3.51 19.30 12.34
CA CYS A 90 -2.41 18.33 12.34
C CYS A 90 -1.43 18.52 11.17
N GLY A 91 -1.74 19.40 10.21
CA GLY A 91 -1.00 19.54 8.97
C GLY A 91 -1.31 18.43 7.95
N PRO A 92 -0.93 18.60 6.67
CA PRO A 92 -1.32 17.70 5.59
C PRO A 92 -0.75 16.28 5.71
N GLU A 93 0.42 16.14 6.35
CA GLU A 93 1.12 14.87 6.58
C GLU A 93 0.45 13.95 7.63
N HIS A 94 -0.31 14.53 8.56
CA HIS A 94 -0.93 13.79 9.66
C HIS A 94 -2.46 13.83 9.64
N ALA A 95 -3.05 14.61 8.73
CA ALA A 95 -4.50 14.81 8.63
C ALA A 95 -5.30 13.51 8.43
N ASP A 96 -4.81 12.58 7.61
CA ASP A 96 -5.54 11.35 7.31
C ASP A 96 -5.52 10.38 8.49
N ALA A 97 -4.37 10.24 9.16
CA ALA A 97 -4.24 9.47 10.39
C ALA A 97 -5.17 10.01 11.49
N ALA A 98 -5.22 11.34 11.67
CA ALA A 98 -6.13 11.97 12.62
C ALA A 98 -7.60 11.69 12.27
N ARG A 99 -7.98 11.78 10.98
CA ARG A 99 -9.34 11.44 10.51
C ARG A 99 -9.71 9.97 10.72
N VAL A 100 -8.78 9.04 10.49
CA VAL A 100 -9.01 7.60 10.74
C VAL A 100 -9.30 7.36 12.23
N LEU A 101 -8.53 8.00 13.13
CA LEU A 101 -8.78 7.91 14.57
C LEU A 101 -10.11 8.55 14.97
N LEU A 102 -10.49 9.71 14.40
CA LEU A 102 -11.79 10.35 14.64
C LEU A 102 -12.97 9.48 14.20
N LEU A 103 -12.90 8.89 13.00
CA LEU A 103 -13.91 7.95 12.49
C LEU A 103 -14.02 6.70 13.38
N HIS A 104 -12.89 6.22 13.91
CA HIS A 104 -12.87 5.08 14.82
C HIS A 104 -13.45 5.42 16.21
N ALA A 105 -13.06 6.54 16.81
CA ALA A 105 -13.60 7.01 18.09
C ALA A 105 -15.12 7.22 18.02
N ALA A 106 -15.61 7.83 16.93
CA ALA A 106 -17.03 7.98 16.65
C ALA A 106 -17.79 6.65 16.45
N ARG A 107 -17.06 5.53 16.26
CA ARG A 107 -17.60 4.23 15.85
C ARG A 107 -18.49 4.40 14.61
N ALA A 108 -17.94 5.05 13.58
CA ALA A 108 -18.68 5.47 12.40
C ALA A 108 -19.21 4.26 11.61
N GLU A 109 -20.54 4.10 11.62
CA GLU A 109 -21.25 3.05 10.87
C GLU A 109 -21.24 3.30 9.35
N PRO A 110 -21.48 2.28 8.50
CA PRO A 110 -21.38 2.39 7.04
C PRO A 110 -22.14 3.57 6.43
N ASP A 111 -23.35 3.88 6.89
CA ASP A 111 -24.14 5.04 6.40
C ASP A 111 -23.49 6.39 6.73
N THR A 112 -22.79 6.48 7.87
CA THR A 112 -22.03 7.67 8.25
C THR A 112 -20.74 7.79 7.44
N LEU A 113 -20.01 6.69 7.26
CA LEU A 113 -18.85 6.63 6.37
C LEU A 113 -19.22 7.04 4.93
N ALA A 114 -20.34 6.52 4.43
CA ALA A 114 -20.84 6.85 3.09
C ALA A 114 -21.33 8.30 2.97
N ARG A 115 -21.91 8.88 4.03
CA ARG A 115 -22.25 10.32 4.08
C ARG A 115 -21.00 11.20 4.03
N VAL A 116 -20.03 10.95 4.91
CA VAL A 116 -18.74 11.68 4.96
C VAL A 116 -18.00 11.55 3.63
N TYR A 117 -17.97 10.36 3.02
CA TYR A 117 -17.35 10.14 1.73
C TYR A 117 -18.04 10.91 0.58
N ARG A 118 -19.37 10.87 0.49
CA ARG A 118 -20.10 11.55 -0.60
C ARG A 118 -20.03 13.08 -0.51
N GLN A 119 -19.93 13.64 0.70
CA GLN A 119 -19.92 15.08 0.95
C GLN A 119 -18.49 15.65 1.07
N GLY A 120 -17.50 14.80 1.33
CA GLY A 120 -16.13 15.18 1.64
C GLY A 120 -15.26 15.49 0.42
N THR A 121 -14.23 16.27 0.68
CA THR A 121 -13.08 16.51 -0.21
C THR A 121 -12.32 15.20 -0.50
N ALA A 122 -11.43 15.22 -1.51
CA ALA A 122 -10.59 14.07 -1.83
C ALA A 122 -9.70 13.59 -0.67
N ALA A 123 -9.34 14.47 0.29
CA ALA A 123 -8.60 14.07 1.49
C ALA A 123 -9.49 13.35 2.52
N GLU A 124 -10.72 13.82 2.72
CA GLU A 124 -11.69 13.20 3.64
C GLU A 124 -12.17 11.85 3.10
N ARG A 125 -12.44 11.77 1.78
CA ARG A 125 -12.72 10.52 1.07
C ARG A 125 -11.60 9.49 1.22
N ARG A 126 -10.34 9.92 1.09
CA ARG A 126 -9.17 9.06 1.28
C ARG A 126 -9.08 8.53 2.71
N ALA A 127 -9.31 9.38 3.71
CA ALA A 127 -9.33 8.94 5.11
C ALA A 127 -10.47 7.96 5.42
N VAL A 128 -11.65 8.11 4.81
CA VAL A 128 -12.73 7.11 4.92
C VAL A 128 -12.27 5.74 4.37
N LEU A 129 -11.64 5.70 3.19
CA LEU A 129 -11.11 4.45 2.61
C LEU A 129 -10.09 3.77 3.53
N HIS A 130 -9.17 4.54 4.12
CA HIS A 130 -8.20 4.02 5.12
C HIS A 130 -8.86 3.56 6.44
N ALA A 131 -10.03 4.08 6.81
CA ALA A 131 -10.73 3.69 8.03
C ALA A 131 -11.55 2.39 7.87
N LEU A 132 -11.95 2.02 6.64
CA LEU A 132 -12.79 0.84 6.37
C LEU A 132 -12.31 -0.47 7.04
N PRO A 133 -11.03 -0.91 6.92
CA PRO A 133 -10.59 -2.18 7.51
C PRO A 133 -10.61 -2.20 9.06
N HIS A 134 -10.83 -1.06 9.70
CA HIS A 134 -10.92 -0.92 11.15
C HIS A 134 -12.36 -0.72 11.67
N LEU A 135 -13.34 -0.59 10.78
CA LEU A 135 -14.72 -0.20 11.12
C LEU A 135 -15.78 -1.11 10.49
N VAL A 136 -15.52 -1.67 9.30
CA VAL A 136 -16.52 -2.40 8.52
C VAL A 136 -15.98 -3.81 8.27
N PRO A 137 -16.48 -4.85 8.97
CA PRO A 137 -15.99 -6.23 8.83
C PRO A 137 -16.65 -7.00 7.67
N GLY A 138 -17.75 -6.47 7.12
CA GLY A 138 -18.49 -7.03 5.99
C GLY A 138 -18.36 -6.16 4.73
N PRO A 139 -18.96 -6.57 3.60
CA PRO A 139 -18.83 -5.87 2.31
C PRO A 139 -19.66 -4.57 2.21
N ASP A 140 -20.34 -4.12 3.26
CA ASP A 140 -21.34 -3.04 3.20
C ASP A 140 -20.80 -1.68 2.72
N ALA A 141 -19.49 -1.42 2.88
CA ALA A 141 -18.81 -0.23 2.38
C ALA A 141 -18.12 -0.42 1.01
N LEU A 142 -18.27 -1.58 0.35
CA LEU A 142 -17.67 -1.86 -0.96
C LEU A 142 -18.04 -0.84 -2.06
N PRO A 143 -19.27 -0.27 -2.11
CA PRO A 143 -19.59 0.79 -3.08
C PRO A 143 -18.69 2.03 -3.00
N LEU A 144 -18.09 2.31 -1.83
CA LEU A 144 -17.14 3.43 -1.66
C LEU A 144 -15.79 3.15 -2.32
N VAL A 145 -15.31 1.90 -2.20
CA VAL A 145 -14.11 1.42 -2.91
C VAL A 145 -14.33 1.46 -4.42
N GLU A 146 -15.45 0.93 -4.90
CA GLU A 146 -15.74 0.93 -6.32
C GLU A 146 -15.86 2.34 -6.91
N ASP A 147 -16.50 3.28 -6.20
CA ASP A 147 -16.54 4.68 -6.60
C ASP A 147 -15.14 5.29 -6.70
N ALA A 148 -14.29 5.07 -5.70
CA ALA A 148 -12.90 5.56 -5.71
C ALA A 148 -12.10 5.02 -6.91
N LEU A 149 -12.27 3.73 -7.24
CA LEU A 149 -11.65 3.08 -8.40
C LEU A 149 -12.16 3.61 -9.76
N ARG A 150 -13.38 4.16 -9.82
CA ARG A 150 -13.90 4.84 -11.02
C ARG A 150 -13.27 6.22 -11.24
N THR A 151 -12.67 6.85 -10.21
CA THR A 151 -11.99 8.15 -10.34
C THR A 151 -10.62 8.04 -11.02
N ASN A 152 -9.98 9.19 -11.31
CA ASN A 152 -8.57 9.27 -11.73
C ASN A 152 -7.68 9.97 -10.69
N ASP A 153 -8.16 10.22 -9.45
CA ASP A 153 -7.28 10.74 -8.38
C ASP A 153 -6.45 9.56 -7.86
N THR A 154 -5.17 9.54 -8.20
CA THR A 154 -4.23 8.47 -7.84
C THR A 154 -4.16 8.21 -6.33
N ARG A 155 -4.44 9.22 -5.50
CA ARG A 155 -4.44 9.09 -4.04
C ARG A 155 -5.71 8.41 -3.53
N LEU A 156 -6.84 8.56 -4.22
CA LEU A 156 -8.07 7.80 -3.94
C LEU A 156 -7.94 6.37 -4.45
N VAL A 157 -7.40 6.17 -5.65
CA VAL A 157 -7.14 4.82 -6.20
C VAL A 157 -6.20 4.04 -5.29
N ALA A 158 -5.08 4.64 -4.85
CA ALA A 158 -4.13 4.00 -3.92
C ALA A 158 -4.76 3.58 -2.59
N ALA A 159 -5.60 4.43 -1.98
CA ALA A 159 -6.31 4.07 -0.75
C ALA A 159 -7.42 3.02 -0.99
N ALA A 160 -8.04 3.04 -2.17
CA ALA A 160 -9.09 2.09 -2.54
C ALA A 160 -8.59 0.67 -2.77
N VAL A 161 -7.32 0.47 -3.18
CA VAL A 161 -6.73 -0.88 -3.34
C VAL A 161 -6.13 -1.46 -2.07
N GLY A 162 -6.37 -0.82 -0.92
CA GLY A 162 -5.90 -1.26 0.40
C GLY A 162 -6.62 -2.51 0.97
N PRO A 163 -6.37 -2.84 2.25
CA PRO A 163 -6.74 -4.11 2.88
C PRO A 163 -8.22 -4.49 2.78
N TYR A 164 -9.13 -3.51 2.94
CA TYR A 164 -10.57 -3.75 2.82
C TYR A 164 -10.96 -4.23 1.41
N ALA A 165 -10.32 -3.68 0.36
CA ALA A 165 -10.54 -4.15 -1.00
C ALA A 165 -9.87 -5.51 -1.27
N ALA A 166 -8.70 -5.77 -0.68
CA ALA A 166 -8.07 -7.08 -0.72
C ALA A 166 -8.95 -8.18 -0.09
N GLN A 167 -9.73 -7.85 0.94
CA GLN A 167 -10.67 -8.73 1.64
C GLN A 167 -12.02 -8.87 0.91
N HIS A 168 -12.58 -7.78 0.37
CA HIS A 168 -13.98 -7.75 -0.09
C HIS A 168 -14.19 -7.61 -1.61
N LEU A 169 -13.19 -7.27 -2.42
CA LEU A 169 -13.35 -7.30 -3.89
C LEU A 169 -13.25 -8.73 -4.42
N ASP A 170 -14.27 -9.15 -5.16
CA ASP A 170 -14.24 -10.35 -6.01
C ASP A 170 -13.08 -10.32 -7.01
N ALA A 171 -12.74 -11.48 -7.56
CA ALA A 171 -11.58 -11.64 -8.43
C ALA A 171 -11.59 -10.72 -9.66
N HIS A 172 -12.72 -10.59 -10.35
CA HIS A 172 -12.84 -9.75 -11.56
C HIS A 172 -12.63 -8.24 -11.27
N PRO A 173 -13.38 -7.58 -10.37
CA PRO A 173 -13.16 -6.16 -10.09
C PRO A 173 -11.78 -5.90 -9.44
N TRP A 174 -11.21 -6.85 -8.69
CA TRP A 174 -9.84 -6.74 -8.19
C TRP A 174 -8.79 -6.71 -9.32
N ARG A 175 -8.88 -7.57 -10.34
CA ARG A 175 -7.98 -7.52 -11.52
C ARG A 175 -8.09 -6.17 -12.25
N HIS A 176 -9.31 -5.65 -12.39
CA HIS A 176 -9.53 -4.34 -12.98
C HIS A 176 -8.92 -3.22 -12.12
N ALA A 177 -8.91 -3.34 -10.79
CA ALA A 177 -8.24 -2.41 -9.90
C ALA A 177 -6.70 -2.43 -10.07
N VAL A 178 -6.10 -3.60 -10.26
CA VAL A 178 -4.65 -3.73 -10.57
C VAL A 178 -4.30 -3.06 -11.90
N LEU A 179 -5.08 -3.32 -12.96
CA LEU A 179 -4.89 -2.66 -14.26
C LEU A 179 -5.12 -1.14 -14.19
N LYS A 180 -6.08 -0.69 -13.38
CA LYS A 180 -6.32 0.72 -13.10
C LYS A 180 -5.12 1.38 -12.44
N CYS A 181 -4.42 0.70 -11.52
CA CYS A 181 -3.19 1.19 -10.91
C CYS A 181 -2.09 1.40 -11.97
N LEU A 182 -1.82 0.37 -12.78
CA LEU A 182 -0.85 0.41 -13.88
C LEU A 182 -1.17 1.52 -14.90
N PHE A 183 -2.45 1.69 -15.25
CA PHE A 183 -2.91 2.73 -16.18
C PHE A 183 -2.79 4.16 -15.61
N THR A 184 -3.03 4.34 -14.30
CA THR A 184 -2.98 5.67 -13.65
C THR A 184 -1.63 6.01 -13.03
N GLY A 185 -0.67 5.10 -13.01
CA GLY A 185 0.64 5.29 -12.38
C GLY A 185 0.60 5.22 -10.85
N VAL A 186 -0.36 4.51 -10.27
CA VAL A 186 -0.34 4.15 -8.84
C VAL A 186 0.61 2.96 -8.67
N PRO A 187 1.63 3.04 -7.78
CA PRO A 187 2.53 1.93 -7.53
C PRO A 187 1.78 0.67 -7.11
N VAL A 188 2.14 -0.48 -7.66
CA VAL A 188 1.42 -1.74 -7.35
C VAL A 188 1.61 -2.19 -5.90
N ASP A 189 2.63 -1.67 -5.20
CA ASP A 189 2.84 -1.87 -3.76
C ASP A 189 1.72 -1.28 -2.89
N ALA A 190 0.88 -0.39 -3.42
CA ALA A 190 -0.33 0.06 -2.74
C ALA A 190 -1.45 -1.01 -2.72
N VAL A 191 -1.39 -2.01 -3.61
CA VAL A 191 -2.39 -3.08 -3.69
C VAL A 191 -2.13 -4.09 -2.57
N ALA A 192 -2.94 -4.03 -1.51
CA ALA A 192 -2.81 -4.94 -0.38
C ALA A 192 -3.01 -6.41 -0.83
N GLU A 193 -2.27 -7.32 -0.21
CA GLU A 193 -2.28 -8.76 -0.50
C GLU A 193 -1.92 -9.15 -1.94
N LEU A 194 -1.32 -8.25 -2.73
CA LEU A 194 -1.05 -8.47 -4.16
C LEU A 194 -0.30 -9.80 -4.45
N PRO A 195 0.80 -10.16 -3.76
CA PRO A 195 1.47 -11.44 -3.99
C PRO A 195 0.59 -12.66 -3.70
N ARG A 196 -0.27 -12.58 -2.67
CA ARG A 196 -1.19 -13.68 -2.32
C ARG A 196 -2.33 -13.80 -3.32
N ARG A 197 -2.91 -12.67 -3.76
CA ARG A 197 -4.06 -12.63 -4.67
C ARG A 197 -3.70 -12.87 -6.14
N ALA A 198 -2.52 -12.43 -6.59
CA ALA A 198 -2.07 -12.64 -7.97
C ALA A 198 -1.63 -14.09 -8.24
N ARG A 199 -1.20 -14.83 -7.21
CA ARG A 199 -0.60 -16.17 -7.35
C ARG A 199 -1.47 -17.13 -8.18
N ALA A 200 -0.90 -17.64 -9.27
CA ALA A 200 -1.56 -18.53 -10.23
C ALA A 200 -2.83 -17.95 -10.92
N ASP A 201 -3.01 -16.62 -10.91
CA ASP A 201 -4.10 -15.96 -11.62
C ASP A 201 -3.80 -15.82 -13.12
N SER A 202 -4.16 -16.85 -13.88
CA SER A 202 -3.96 -16.90 -15.33
C SER A 202 -4.75 -15.83 -16.10
N GLU A 203 -5.88 -15.37 -15.57
CA GLU A 203 -6.68 -14.33 -16.22
C GLU A 203 -6.03 -12.97 -16.02
N LEU A 204 -5.51 -12.66 -14.82
CA LEU A 204 -4.69 -11.48 -14.61
C LEU A 204 -3.45 -11.51 -15.52
N ALA A 205 -2.76 -12.65 -15.64
CA ALA A 205 -1.61 -12.80 -16.53
C ALA A 205 -1.96 -12.47 -17.99
N ARG A 206 -3.09 -12.97 -18.48
CA ARG A 206 -3.61 -12.72 -19.83
C ARG A 206 -3.92 -11.23 -20.05
N MET A 207 -4.65 -10.61 -19.12
CA MET A 207 -5.01 -9.18 -19.21
C MET A 207 -3.78 -8.25 -19.16
N LEU A 208 -2.73 -8.61 -18.42
CA LEU A 208 -1.47 -7.87 -18.40
C LEU A 208 -0.72 -8.01 -19.74
N GLY A 209 -0.78 -9.17 -20.38
CA GLY A 209 -0.28 -9.38 -21.75
C GLY A 209 -1.00 -8.45 -22.75
N ASP A 210 -2.34 -8.52 -22.79
CA ASP A 210 -3.17 -7.67 -23.66
C ASP A 210 -2.82 -6.17 -23.48
N TYR A 211 -2.67 -5.72 -22.23
CA TYR A 211 -2.30 -4.33 -21.92
C TYR A 211 -0.89 -3.96 -22.39
N ALA A 212 0.09 -4.86 -22.22
CA ALA A 212 1.46 -4.61 -22.69
C ALA A 212 1.51 -4.52 -24.22
N ASP A 213 0.76 -5.38 -24.92
CA ASP A 213 0.65 -5.36 -26.38
C ASP A 213 -0.05 -4.10 -26.89
N GLU A 214 -1.18 -3.68 -26.28
CA GLU A 214 -1.88 -2.43 -26.63
C GLU A 214 -0.97 -1.20 -26.47
N ARG A 215 -0.22 -1.14 -25.35
CA ARG A 215 0.76 -0.07 -25.09
C ARG A 215 1.86 -0.04 -26.14
N SER A 216 2.40 -1.21 -26.48
CA SER A 216 3.50 -1.34 -27.45
C SER A 216 3.05 -0.99 -28.86
N ALA A 217 1.87 -1.45 -29.28
CA ALA A 217 1.25 -1.10 -30.56
C ALA A 217 0.96 0.40 -30.68
N ALA A 218 0.62 1.07 -29.57
CA ALA A 218 0.45 2.52 -29.51
C ALA A 218 1.77 3.32 -29.44
N GLY A 219 2.94 2.66 -29.49
CA GLY A 219 4.25 3.31 -29.36
C GLY A 219 4.52 3.88 -27.98
N ARG A 220 3.85 3.38 -26.93
CA ARG A 220 3.94 3.87 -25.55
C ARG A 220 4.71 2.86 -24.68
N PRO A 221 5.55 3.31 -23.73
CA PRO A 221 6.26 2.39 -22.84
C PRO A 221 5.30 1.58 -21.99
N VAL A 222 5.68 0.32 -21.72
CA VAL A 222 5.03 -0.56 -20.74
C VAL A 222 5.55 -0.19 -19.34
N PRO A 223 4.70 -0.08 -18.30
CA PRO A 223 5.16 0.20 -16.93
C PRO A 223 5.97 -0.97 -16.34
N GLU A 224 7.08 -0.69 -15.65
CA GLU A 224 7.92 -1.73 -15.01
C GLU A 224 7.14 -2.58 -14.00
N ASP A 225 6.25 -1.95 -13.24
CA ASP A 225 5.35 -2.62 -12.29
C ASP A 225 4.48 -3.72 -12.96
N LEU A 226 4.23 -3.66 -14.27
CA LEU A 226 3.52 -4.71 -14.99
C LEU A 226 4.29 -6.04 -14.93
N TYR A 227 5.60 -5.99 -15.16
CA TYR A 227 6.46 -7.18 -15.12
C TYR A 227 6.56 -7.74 -13.70
N ARG A 228 6.54 -6.87 -12.67
CA ARG A 228 6.44 -7.27 -11.26
C ARG A 228 5.15 -8.04 -10.98
N VAL A 229 3.99 -7.53 -11.42
CA VAL A 229 2.70 -8.25 -11.25
C VAL A 229 2.67 -9.55 -12.06
N LEU A 230 3.15 -9.54 -13.31
CA LEU A 230 3.19 -10.72 -14.17
C LEU A 230 4.09 -11.83 -13.59
N ALA A 231 5.17 -11.50 -12.90
CA ALA A 231 5.98 -12.48 -12.18
C ALA A 231 5.22 -13.12 -11.00
N LEU A 232 4.29 -12.40 -10.36
CA LEU A 232 3.47 -12.91 -9.26
C LEU A 232 2.35 -13.84 -9.73
N THR A 233 1.91 -13.77 -11.00
CA THR A 233 0.87 -14.67 -11.53
C THR A 233 1.38 -16.05 -11.92
N ALA A 234 2.70 -16.24 -12.01
CA ALA A 234 3.30 -17.53 -12.28
C ALA A 234 2.90 -18.56 -11.18
N PRO A 235 2.56 -19.81 -11.56
CA PRO A 235 2.42 -20.87 -10.57
C PRO A 235 3.77 -21.10 -9.89
N ALA A 236 3.76 -21.31 -8.57
CA ALA A 236 4.98 -21.65 -7.86
C ALA A 236 5.54 -22.97 -8.42
N ALA A 237 6.80 -22.95 -8.87
CA ALA A 237 7.45 -24.12 -9.43
C ALA A 237 7.39 -25.29 -8.43
N THR A 238 6.66 -26.35 -8.78
CA THR A 238 6.65 -27.57 -7.97
C THR A 238 8.02 -28.21 -8.05
N SER A 239 8.78 -28.18 -6.95
CA SER A 239 10.06 -28.86 -6.77
C SER A 239 9.87 -30.37 -6.68
N SER A 240 9.35 -30.96 -7.76
CA SER A 240 9.06 -32.37 -7.93
C SER A 240 9.58 -32.85 -9.29
N ASP A 241 10.87 -32.68 -9.52
CA ASP A 241 11.62 -33.67 -10.28
C ASP A 241 12.98 -33.92 -9.62
N ARG A 242 12.99 -34.91 -8.72
CA ARG A 242 14.23 -35.59 -8.34
C ARG A 242 14.23 -36.89 -9.14
N PRO A 243 15.10 -37.05 -10.15
CA PRO A 243 15.13 -38.27 -10.93
C PRO A 243 15.46 -39.44 -9.99
N ALA A 244 14.62 -40.46 -10.01
CA ALA A 244 14.87 -41.68 -9.25
C ALA A 244 16.13 -42.36 -9.82
N THR A 245 17.25 -42.26 -9.10
CA THR A 245 18.47 -42.99 -9.41
C THR A 245 18.20 -44.47 -9.29
N SER A 246 17.91 -45.12 -10.42
CA SER A 246 17.72 -46.57 -10.51
C SER A 246 19.07 -47.25 -10.27
N GLY A 247 19.28 -47.72 -9.04
CA GLY A 247 20.41 -48.56 -8.69
C GLY A 247 20.29 -49.92 -9.35
N LYS A 248 21.13 -50.18 -10.35
CA LYS A 248 21.54 -51.53 -10.73
C LYS A 248 22.60 -52.04 -9.74
N GLU A 249 22.91 -53.34 -9.84
CA GLU A 249 23.94 -54.10 -9.10
C GLU A 249 23.47 -54.56 -7.71
N CYS A 250 23.54 -55.84 -7.33
CA CYS A 250 24.04 -57.06 -8.00
C CYS A 250 23.04 -58.23 -7.88
#